data_AF-A0A3B9F1N4-F1
#
_entry.id   AF-A0A3B9F1N4-F1
#
_cell.length_a   1.000
_cell.length_b   1.000
_cell.length_c   1.000
_cell.angle_alpha   90.00
_cell.angle_beta   90.00
_cell.angle_gamma   90.00
#
_symmetry.space_group_name_H-M   'P 1'
#
loop_
_entity.id
_entity.type
_entity.pdbx_description
1 polymer ?
#
loop_
_entity_poly.entity_id
_entity_poly.type
_entity_poly.pdbx_seq_one_letter_code
_entity_poly.pdbx_strand_id
1 'polypeptide(L)'
;MANKHTYNYGLIGNCSYLALIGRDTNIGWMCLPRFDSSFIFGDMLAGEKGGEYSVKPCTEGFSSKQRYLDNSNILETEIDTGEASYKVTDIAPRFFQCERYYRPLMLIRKIEPVKGFPRIRVKCRPVGNYGAFELERERGSSHIRFNGLK
;
A
#
# COMPACT_ATOMS: atom_id res chain seq x y z
N MET A 1 23.73 22.97 -8.45
CA MET A 1 23.39 21.65 -7.90
C MET A 1 21.98 21.32 -8.34
N ALA A 2 21.77 20.20 -9.05
CA ALA A 2 20.43 19.80 -9.47
C ALA A 2 19.55 19.57 -8.23
N ASN A 3 18.37 20.18 -8.19
CA ASN A 3 17.42 19.95 -7.11
C ASN A 3 17.08 18.45 -7.07
N LYS A 4 17.44 17.77 -5.98
CA LYS A 4 17.12 16.36 -5.81
C LYS A 4 15.60 16.25 -5.65
N HIS A 5 14.92 15.70 -6.65
CA HIS A 5 13.49 15.41 -6.55
C HIS A 5 13.30 14.31 -5.49
N THR A 6 12.92 14.72 -4.28
CA THR A 6 12.54 13.81 -3.19
C THR A 6 11.03 13.59 -3.24
N TYR A 7 10.64 12.42 -3.73
CA TYR A 7 9.25 11.95 -3.64
C TYR A 7 9.00 11.37 -2.24
N ASN A 8 7.85 11.68 -1.66
CA ASN A 8 7.47 11.22 -0.32
C ASN A 8 6.90 9.79 -0.34
N TYR A 9 7.62 8.86 -0.98
CA TYR A 9 7.20 7.48 -1.16
C TYR A 9 8.31 6.49 -0.78
N GLY A 10 7.92 5.37 -0.19
CA GLY A 10 8.73 4.16 -0.08
C GLY A 10 8.33 3.15 -1.15
N LEU A 11 9.31 2.43 -1.69
CA LEU A 11 9.14 1.36 -2.67
C LEU A 11 9.25 -0.02 -2.01
N ILE A 12 8.27 -0.89 -2.25
CA ILE A 12 8.37 -2.33 -1.95
C ILE A 12 8.17 -3.18 -3.20
N GLY A 13 8.68 -4.40 -3.22
CA GLY A 13 8.46 -5.35 -4.30
C GLY A 13 9.16 -6.69 -4.09
N ASN A 14 8.69 -7.74 -4.76
CA ASN A 14 9.23 -9.09 -4.65
C ASN A 14 9.73 -9.68 -5.98
N CYS A 15 10.09 -8.81 -6.92
CA CYS A 15 10.48 -9.14 -8.29
C CYS A 15 9.33 -9.68 -9.18
N SER A 16 8.10 -9.79 -8.66
CA SER A 16 6.90 -10.09 -9.46
C SER A 16 6.01 -8.87 -9.65
N TYR A 17 5.99 -7.98 -8.66
CA TYR A 17 5.31 -6.68 -8.69
C TYR A 17 6.08 -5.66 -7.84
N LEU A 18 5.68 -4.39 -7.91
CA LEU A 18 6.12 -3.33 -6.98
C LEU A 18 4.94 -2.48 -6.52
N ALA A 19 5.13 -1.76 -5.42
CA ALA A 19 4.20 -0.73 -4.94
C ALA A 19 4.97 0.50 -4.41
N LEU A 20 4.48 1.69 -4.73
CA LEU A 20 4.91 2.97 -4.12
C LEU A 20 3.93 3.37 -3.02
N ILE A 21 4.43 3.55 -1.81
CA ILE A 21 3.64 3.80 -0.61
C ILE A 21 3.98 5.18 -0.06
N GLY A 22 2.98 6.06 -0.02
CA GLY A 22 3.10 7.40 0.52
C GLY A 22 3.28 7.39 2.04
N ARG A 23 3.82 8.49 2.56
CA ARG A 23 3.91 8.71 4.02
C ARG A 23 2.54 8.82 4.72
N ASP A 24 1.47 9.00 3.96
CA ASP A 24 0.08 8.93 4.42
C ASP A 24 -0.48 7.50 4.38
N THR A 25 0.37 6.50 4.12
CA THR A 25 0.07 5.08 3.94
C THR A 25 -0.75 4.75 2.68
N ASN A 26 -1.06 5.72 1.80
CA ASN A 26 -1.73 5.39 0.55
C ASN A 26 -0.77 4.69 -0.41
N ILE A 27 -1.26 3.69 -1.15
CA ILE A 27 -0.52 3.13 -2.28
C ILE A 27 -0.76 4.04 -3.47
N GLY A 28 0.25 4.80 -3.87
CA GLY A 28 0.13 5.74 -4.98
C GLY A 28 0.36 5.12 -6.35
N TRP A 29 1.07 3.98 -6.39
CA TRP A 29 1.29 3.22 -7.61
C TRP A 29 1.43 1.74 -7.31
N MET A 30 0.68 0.90 -8.02
CA MET A 30 0.80 -0.55 -7.99
C MET A 30 0.10 -1.15 -9.22
N CYS A 31 0.86 -1.87 -10.05
CA CYS A 31 0.34 -2.65 -11.16
C CYS A 31 0.25 -4.12 -10.76
N LEU A 32 -0.84 -4.78 -11.16
CA LEU A 32 -1.01 -6.23 -11.08
C LEU A 32 -1.67 -6.72 -12.37
N PRO A 33 -1.37 -7.95 -12.83
CA PRO A 33 -0.41 -8.90 -12.23
C PRO A 33 1.05 -8.64 -12.62
N ARG A 34 1.33 -7.80 -13.62
CA ARG A 34 2.69 -7.53 -14.15
C ARG A 34 3.04 -6.05 -14.05
N PHE A 35 4.33 -5.73 -14.16
CA PHE A 35 4.84 -4.36 -14.14
C PHE A 35 4.28 -3.47 -15.27
N ASP A 36 3.98 -4.07 -16.42
CA ASP A 36 3.42 -3.42 -17.61
C ASP A 36 1.89 -3.54 -17.70
N SER A 37 1.24 -4.08 -16.68
CA SER A 37 -0.23 -4.11 -16.60
C SER A 37 -0.78 -2.73 -16.24
N SER A 38 -2.08 -2.53 -16.48
CA SER A 38 -2.82 -1.43 -15.85
C SER A 38 -2.54 -1.39 -14.35
N PHE A 39 -2.49 -0.18 -13.79
CA PHE A 39 -2.48 -0.05 -12.34
C PHE A 39 -3.80 -0.54 -11.74
N ILE A 40 -3.73 -1.07 -10.53
CA ILE A 40 -4.89 -1.24 -9.63
C ILE A 40 -4.99 -0.07 -8.63
N PHE A 41 -3.86 0.58 -8.36
CA PHE A 41 -3.74 1.84 -7.63
C PHE A 41 -2.74 2.74 -8.38
N GLY A 42 -3.13 3.94 -8.74
CA GLY A 42 -2.37 4.82 -9.63
C GLY A 42 -2.79 6.29 -9.51
N ASP A 43 -3.03 6.76 -8.29
CA ASP A 43 -3.46 8.14 -8.02
C ASP A 43 -2.42 9.17 -8.50
N MET A 44 -1.13 8.80 -8.55
CA MET A 44 -0.06 9.64 -9.06
C MET A 44 -0.28 10.06 -10.53
N LEU A 45 -0.96 9.23 -11.33
CA LEU A 45 -1.28 9.53 -12.73
C LEU A 45 -2.74 9.94 -12.92
N ALA A 46 -3.67 9.25 -12.26
CA ALA A 46 -5.11 9.38 -12.52
C ALA A 46 -5.89 10.11 -11.40
N GLY A 47 -5.20 10.64 -10.39
CA GLY A 47 -5.81 11.33 -9.26
C GLY A 47 -6.89 10.46 -8.59
N GLU A 48 -8.06 11.03 -8.37
CA GLU A 48 -9.20 10.32 -7.77
C GLU A 48 -9.68 9.09 -8.57
N LYS A 49 -9.41 9.03 -9.88
CA LYS A 49 -9.74 7.85 -10.69
C LYS A 49 -8.76 6.70 -10.49
N GLY A 50 -7.61 6.97 -9.88
CA GLY A 50 -6.52 6.02 -9.68
C GLY A 50 -6.77 4.95 -8.61
N GLY A 51 -7.96 4.88 -8.00
CA GLY A 51 -8.20 4.00 -6.86
C GLY A 51 -7.58 4.54 -5.56
N GLU A 52 -7.75 3.80 -4.46
CA GLU A 52 -7.16 4.15 -3.16
C GLU A 52 -6.90 2.88 -2.34
N TYR A 53 -5.72 2.76 -1.73
CA TYR A 53 -5.50 1.80 -0.64
C TYR A 53 -4.72 2.45 0.49
N SER A 54 -5.44 2.94 1.49
CA SER A 54 -4.89 3.73 2.59
C SER A 54 -5.31 3.20 3.96
N VAL A 55 -4.47 3.46 4.97
CA VAL A 55 -4.70 3.17 6.39
C VAL A 55 -4.46 4.47 7.15
N LYS A 56 -5.45 5.36 7.12
CA LYS A 56 -5.33 6.74 7.65
C LYS A 56 -5.95 6.84 9.05
N PRO A 57 -5.51 7.80 9.89
CA PRO A 57 -6.21 8.07 11.13
C PRO A 57 -7.58 8.68 10.81
N CYS A 58 -8.52 8.57 11.75
CA CYS A 58 -9.82 9.23 11.62
C CYS A 58 -9.77 10.75 11.89
N THR A 59 -8.62 11.26 12.37
CA THR A 59 -8.36 12.70 12.57
C THR A 59 -7.85 13.34 11.28
N GLU A 60 -8.02 14.66 11.15
CA GLU A 60 -7.56 15.40 9.96
C GLU A 60 -6.04 15.65 9.97
N GLY A 61 -5.45 15.82 11.16
CA GLY A 61 -4.02 16.06 11.34
C GLY A 61 -3.27 14.83 11.84
N PHE A 62 -2.10 14.58 11.26
CA PHE A 62 -1.12 13.60 11.75
C PHE A 62 0.28 13.95 11.24
N SER A 63 1.29 13.46 11.94
CA SER A 63 2.67 13.40 11.45
C SER A 63 3.01 11.96 11.07
N SER A 64 3.99 11.79 10.18
CA SER A 64 4.41 10.49 9.71
C SER A 64 5.93 10.36 9.63
N LYS A 65 6.42 9.17 9.98
CA LYS A 65 7.82 8.77 9.81
C LYS A 65 7.85 7.46 9.04
N GLN A 66 8.69 7.40 8.02
CA GLN A 66 8.81 6.23 7.18
C GLN A 66 10.26 5.77 7.14
N ARG A 67 10.49 4.47 7.33
CA ARG A 67 11.81 3.84 7.29
C ARG A 67 11.71 2.42 6.75
N TYR A 68 12.80 1.92 6.20
CA TYR A 68 12.93 0.48 5.96
C TYR A 68 13.41 -0.20 7.23
N LEU A 69 12.98 -1.45 7.44
CA LEU A 69 13.65 -2.31 8.43
C LEU A 69 15.02 -2.71 7.89
N ASP A 70 16.02 -2.71 8.77
CA ASP A 70 17.41 -2.93 8.40
C ASP A 70 17.60 -4.22 7.59
N ASN A 71 18.42 -4.12 6.54
CA ASN A 71 18.75 -5.25 5.65
C ASN A 71 17.53 -5.92 5.00
N SER A 72 16.43 -5.19 4.80
CA SER A 72 15.20 -5.72 4.21
C SER A 72 14.53 -4.75 3.24
N ASN A 73 13.64 -5.26 2.40
CA ASN A 73 12.70 -4.46 1.61
C ASN A 73 11.33 -4.33 2.33
N ILE A 74 11.33 -4.33 3.66
CA ILE A 74 10.12 -4.14 4.46
C ILE A 74 10.02 -2.67 4.85
N LEU A 75 8.90 -2.04 4.50
CA LEU A 75 8.67 -0.62 4.74
C LEU A 75 7.79 -0.44 5.98
N GLU A 76 8.21 0.42 6.88
CA GLU A 76 7.48 0.79 8.08
C GLU A 76 7.10 2.26 8.00
N THR A 77 5.79 2.55 8.11
CA THR A 77 5.26 3.91 8.22
C THR A 77 4.56 4.06 9.56
N GLU A 78 5.12 4.88 10.45
CA GLU A 78 4.53 5.25 11.72
C GLU A 78 3.72 6.54 11.55
N ILE A 79 2.48 6.52 12.04
CA ILE A 79 1.54 7.63 12.03
C ILE A 79 1.28 8.05 13.48
N ASP A 80 1.42 9.34 13.77
CA ASP A 80 1.20 9.93 15.09
C ASP A 80 0.21 11.09 14.99
N THR A 81 -0.88 11.02 15.76
CA THR A 81 -1.94 12.05 15.81
C THR A 81 -1.80 13.01 17.01
N GLY A 82 -0.69 12.94 17.75
CA GLY A 82 -0.47 13.60 19.05
C GLY A 82 -1.03 12.80 20.23
N GLU A 83 -2.25 12.28 20.09
CA GLU A 83 -2.96 11.51 21.13
C GLU A 83 -2.63 10.01 21.08
N ALA A 84 -2.59 9.44 19.88
CA ALA A 84 -2.33 8.03 19.63
C ALA A 84 -1.38 7.86 18.44
N SER A 85 -0.70 6.72 18.38
CA SER A 85 0.13 6.36 17.24
C SER A 85 -0.01 4.90 16.87
N TYR A 86 0.17 4.62 15.59
CA TYR A 86 0.17 3.28 15.03
C TYR A 86 1.16 3.17 13.89
N LYS A 87 1.50 1.94 13.57
CA LYS A 87 2.47 1.59 12.55
C LYS A 87 1.82 0.73 11.48
N VAL A 88 2.12 1.03 10.22
CA VAL A 88 1.79 0.19 9.07
C VAL A 88 3.08 -0.39 8.51
N THR A 89 3.18 -1.72 8.49
CA THR A 89 4.31 -2.44 7.90
C THR A 89 3.87 -3.06 6.59
N ASP A 90 4.46 -2.60 5.50
CA ASP A 90 4.17 -3.04 4.14
C ASP A 90 5.24 -4.02 3.66
N ILE A 91 4.80 -5.19 3.23
CA ILE A 91 5.66 -6.34 2.90
C ILE A 91 5.23 -6.90 1.55
N ALA A 92 6.22 -7.07 0.66
CA ALA A 92 6.11 -7.89 -0.54
C ALA A 92 6.82 -9.23 -0.29
N PRO A 93 6.10 -10.35 -0.05
CA PRO A 93 6.72 -11.60 0.36
C PRO A 93 7.69 -12.14 -0.69
N ARG A 94 8.93 -12.40 -0.26
CA ARG A 94 9.97 -13.08 -1.03
C ARG A 94 10.81 -13.93 -0.09
N PHE A 95 10.65 -15.25 -0.14
CA PHE A 95 11.41 -16.17 0.70
C PHE A 95 11.68 -17.48 -0.04
N PHE A 96 12.73 -18.19 0.38
CA PHE A 96 13.10 -19.47 -0.21
C PHE A 96 12.34 -20.59 0.51
N GLN A 97 11.59 -21.39 -0.23
CA GLN A 97 10.82 -22.51 0.30
C GLN A 97 10.73 -23.60 -0.78
N CYS A 98 10.83 -24.88 -0.39
CA CYS A 98 10.78 -26.01 -1.31
C CYS A 98 11.72 -25.83 -2.52
N GLU A 99 12.98 -25.50 -2.25
CA GLU A 99 14.04 -25.31 -3.26
C GLU A 99 13.80 -24.20 -4.28
N ARG A 100 12.84 -23.30 -4.04
CA ARG A 100 12.53 -22.19 -4.95
C ARG A 100 12.24 -20.90 -4.18
N TYR A 101 12.50 -19.75 -4.82
CA TYR A 101 11.97 -18.48 -4.32
C TYR A 101 10.46 -18.39 -4.54
N TYR A 102 9.71 -18.32 -3.45
CA TYR A 102 8.30 -17.99 -3.42
C TYR A 102 8.14 -16.46 -3.46
N ARG A 103 7.41 -15.97 -4.47
CA ARG A 103 7.20 -14.53 -4.74
C ARG A 103 5.77 -14.26 -5.26
N PRO A 104 4.74 -14.46 -4.42
CA PRO A 104 3.34 -14.35 -4.81
C PRO A 104 2.95 -12.92 -5.20
N LEU A 105 1.88 -12.77 -5.98
CA LEU A 105 1.25 -11.47 -6.22
C LEU A 105 0.39 -11.07 -5.01
N MET A 106 1.07 -10.83 -3.89
CA MET A 106 0.46 -10.60 -2.59
C MET A 106 1.13 -9.45 -1.89
N LEU A 107 0.34 -8.45 -1.52
CA LEU A 107 0.74 -7.39 -0.61
C LEU A 107 0.27 -7.75 0.80
N ILE A 108 1.17 -7.68 1.78
CA ILE A 108 0.81 -7.79 3.19
C ILE A 108 0.98 -6.42 3.84
N ARG A 109 -0.08 -5.93 4.49
CA ARG A 109 -0.07 -4.72 5.30
C ARG A 109 -0.39 -5.09 6.74
N LYS A 110 0.58 -4.99 7.65
CA LYS A 110 0.40 -5.27 9.07
C LYS A 110 0.20 -3.95 9.82
N ILE A 111 -0.89 -3.84 10.58
CA ILE A 111 -1.24 -2.62 11.32
C ILE A 111 -1.09 -2.93 12.82
N GLU A 112 -0.32 -2.10 13.54
CA GLU A 112 -0.02 -2.31 14.95
C GLU A 112 -0.17 -1.00 15.73
N PRO A 113 -0.89 -0.99 16.87
CA PRO A 113 -0.90 0.18 17.76
C PRO A 113 0.48 0.34 18.41
N VAL A 114 0.93 1.58 18.54
CA VAL A 114 2.20 1.93 19.20
C VAL A 114 1.94 2.65 20.52
N LYS A 115 1.01 3.61 20.53
CA LYS A 115 0.60 4.37 21.72
C LYS A 115 -0.90 4.62 21.70
N GLY A 116 -1.54 4.48 22.87
CA GLY A 116 -2.95 4.80 23.05
C GLY A 116 -3.90 3.88 22.27
N PHE A 117 -5.07 4.41 21.91
CA PHE A 117 -6.13 3.68 21.20
C PHE A 117 -6.41 4.33 19.84
N PRO A 118 -5.57 4.06 18.82
CA PRO A 118 -5.68 4.71 17.52
C PRO A 118 -6.99 4.33 16.81
N ARG A 119 -7.75 5.33 16.39
CA ARG A 119 -8.92 5.15 15.51
C ARG A 119 -8.49 5.34 14.07
N ILE A 120 -8.58 4.26 13.29
CA ILE A 120 -8.11 4.22 11.91
C ILE A 120 -9.26 3.97 10.93
N ARG A 121 -9.07 4.41 9.69
CA ARG A 121 -9.90 4.11 8.54
C ARG A 121 -9.05 3.41 7.49
N VAL A 122 -9.45 2.19 7.15
CA VAL A 122 -8.89 1.45 6.02
C VAL A 122 -9.81 1.64 4.82
N LYS A 123 -9.26 2.16 3.72
CA LYS A 123 -9.94 2.21 2.43
C LYS A 123 -9.22 1.31 1.46
N CYS A 124 -9.96 0.52 0.69
CA CYS A 124 -9.43 -0.27 -0.42
C CYS A 124 -10.44 -0.19 -1.56
N ARG A 125 -10.05 0.50 -2.63
CA ARG A 125 -10.83 0.75 -3.83
C ARG A 125 -9.93 0.54 -5.04
N PRO A 126 -9.69 -0.71 -5.45
CA PRO A 126 -8.94 -1.02 -6.65
C PRO A 126 -9.74 -0.64 -7.90
N VAL A 127 -9.03 -0.30 -8.97
CA VAL A 127 -9.62 0.06 -10.26
C VAL A 127 -9.02 -0.76 -11.40
N GLY A 128 -9.72 -0.84 -12.53
CA GLY A 128 -9.25 -1.50 -13.75
C GLY A 128 -9.02 -0.52 -14.89
N ASN A 129 -8.21 -0.94 -15.86
CA ASN A 129 -7.91 -0.21 -17.10
C ASN A 129 -7.59 1.29 -16.88
N TYR A 130 -6.54 1.55 -16.11
CA TYR A 130 -6.06 2.88 -15.76
C TYR A 130 -7.13 3.79 -15.12
N GLY A 131 -8.02 3.21 -14.32
CA GLY A 131 -9.09 3.94 -13.64
C GLY A 131 -10.37 4.12 -14.46
N ALA A 132 -10.52 3.41 -15.59
CA ALA A 132 -11.71 3.50 -16.43
C ALA A 132 -12.96 2.87 -15.79
N PHE A 133 -12.79 1.87 -14.92
CA PHE A 133 -13.89 1.23 -14.22
C PHE A 133 -13.51 0.78 -12.81
N GLU A 134 -14.53 0.69 -11.95
CA GLU A 134 -14.41 0.11 -10.62
C GLU A 134 -14.71 -1.38 -10.66
N LEU A 135 -14.11 -2.12 -9.72
CA LEU A 135 -14.33 -3.56 -9.59
C LEU A 135 -15.60 -3.85 -8.79
N GLU A 136 -16.30 -4.91 -9.16
CA GLU A 136 -17.49 -5.36 -8.43
C GLU A 136 -17.07 -5.90 -7.06
N ARG A 137 -17.65 -5.33 -5.99
CA ARG A 137 -17.28 -5.65 -4.61
C ARG A 137 -18.23 -6.68 -4.00
N GLU A 138 -17.69 -7.84 -3.69
CA GLU A 138 -18.39 -8.88 -2.92
C GLU A 138 -17.79 -9.04 -1.53
N ARG A 139 -18.63 -9.04 -0.50
CA ARG A 139 -18.20 -9.26 0.88
C ARG A 139 -18.39 -10.73 1.26
N GLY A 140 -17.31 -11.38 1.69
CA GLY A 140 -17.34 -12.67 2.38
C GLY A 140 -17.29 -12.50 3.91
N SER A 141 -17.26 -13.63 4.62
CA SER A 141 -17.22 -13.63 6.10
C SER A 141 -15.93 -13.06 6.67
N SER A 142 -14.79 -13.26 5.99
CA SER A 142 -13.46 -12.86 6.44
C SER A 142 -12.67 -12.07 5.39
N HIS A 143 -13.30 -11.74 4.25
CA HIS A 143 -12.61 -11.11 3.13
C HIS A 143 -13.55 -10.27 2.27
N ILE A 144 -12.97 -9.44 1.40
CA ILE A 144 -13.66 -8.73 0.34
C ILE A 144 -13.03 -9.18 -0.98
N ARG A 145 -13.86 -9.58 -1.94
CA ARG A 145 -13.45 -9.85 -3.32
C ARG A 145 -13.78 -8.65 -4.18
N PHE A 146 -12.90 -8.36 -5.13
CA PHE A 146 -13.08 -7.36 -6.15
C PHE A 146 -12.99 -8.07 -7.51
N ASN A 147 -14.13 -8.21 -8.18
CA ASN A 147 -14.27 -8.97 -9.43
C ASN A 147 -14.27 -8.02 -10.64
N GLY A 148 -13.94 -8.55 -11.83
CA GLY A 148 -14.02 -7.80 -13.09
C GLY A 148 -12.68 -7.33 -13.67
N LEU A 149 -11.54 -7.63 -13.02
CA LEU A 149 -10.23 -7.56 -13.69
C LEU A 149 -10.17 -8.67 -14.75
N LYS A 150 -10.11 -8.28 -16.02
CA LYS A 150 -9.93 -9.18 -17.17
C LYS A 150 -8.52 -9.06 -17.71
#